data_AF-A0AA50D8N2-F1
#
_entry.id   AF-A0AA50D8N2-F1
#
_cell.length_a   1.000
_cell.length_b   1.000
_cell.length_c   1.000
_cell.angle_alpha   90.00
_cell.angle_beta   90.00
_cell.angle_gamma   90.00
#
_symmetry.space_group_name_H-M   'P 1'
#
loop_
_entity.id
_entity.type
_entity.pdbx_description
1 polymer ?
#
loop_
_entity_poly.entity_id
_entity_poly.type
_entity_poly.pdbx_seq_one_letter_code
_entity_poly.pdbx_strand_id
1 'polypeptide(L)'
;MALRYGFEHFGVLQLANEHETSLLAQRLTLHDLPAGLAEAYDKRHRFNDSDLFKSFYVSTISTVWRDRDRAADQGSPHESFLDQIGFDMALSVPVHSVAGTRFVVLFLGDGDDIGRAEHFEICYEATCAFDYFYRQVLANKAGMGLTPRETEILRWISYGKTASEIALIVSVSEHTVNSHTATILKKLDVVNRTQMVAKAIREQIIQ
;
A
#
# COMPACT_ATOMS: atom_id res chain seq x y z
N MET A 1 6.49 5.05 19.76
CA MET A 1 5.48 5.92 19.13
C MET A 1 4.10 5.59 19.67
N ALA A 2 3.54 4.40 19.42
CA ALA A 2 2.20 4.00 19.90
C ALA A 2 1.97 4.24 21.42
N LEU A 3 2.80 3.64 22.28
CA LEU A 3 2.68 3.75 23.74
C LEU A 3 2.77 5.18 24.29
N ARG A 4 3.44 6.10 23.58
CA ARG A 4 3.55 7.51 24.02
C ARG A 4 2.21 8.24 23.95
N TYR A 5 1.34 7.81 23.05
CA TYR A 5 0.04 8.43 22.78
C TYR A 5 -1.13 7.58 23.27
N GLY A 6 -0.88 6.64 24.20
CA GLY A 6 -1.93 5.81 24.80
C GLY A 6 -2.44 4.67 23.92
N PHE A 7 -1.76 4.38 22.80
CA PHE A 7 -2.05 3.19 21.99
C PHE A 7 -1.23 2.01 22.45
N GLU A 8 -1.86 0.84 22.48
CA GLU A 8 -1.24 -0.42 22.89
C GLU A 8 -0.47 -1.08 21.75
N HIS A 9 -0.98 -0.93 20.54
CA HIS A 9 -0.48 -1.61 19.36
C HIS A 9 -0.42 -0.69 18.13
N PHE A 10 0.37 -1.10 17.14
CA PHE A 10 0.42 -0.49 15.83
C PHE A 10 0.59 -1.52 14.71
N GLY A 11 0.25 -1.11 13.49
CA GLY A 11 0.51 -1.86 12.28
C GLY A 11 0.74 -0.94 11.07
N VAL A 12 1.58 -1.37 10.14
CA VAL A 12 1.80 -0.74 8.85
C VAL A 12 1.18 -1.63 7.79
N LEU A 13 0.06 -1.18 7.25
CA LEU A 13 -0.73 -1.89 6.27
C LEU A 13 -0.40 -1.39 4.86
N GLN A 14 -0.05 -2.28 3.94
CA GLN A 14 0.04 -1.95 2.52
C GLN A 14 -1.36 -2.05 1.87
N LEU A 15 -1.77 -1.02 1.14
CA LEU A 15 -3.01 -1.07 0.38
C LEU A 15 -2.74 -1.69 -1.00
N ALA A 16 -3.46 -2.77 -1.31
CA ALA A 16 -3.55 -3.33 -2.65
C ALA A 16 -4.74 -2.72 -3.41
N ASN A 17 -4.98 -3.14 -4.65
CA ASN A 17 -6.18 -2.70 -5.38
C ASN A 17 -7.46 -3.09 -4.61
N GLU A 18 -8.47 -2.22 -4.61
CA GLU A 18 -9.73 -2.44 -3.89
C GLU A 18 -10.43 -3.75 -4.29
N HIS A 19 -10.30 -4.15 -5.56
CA HIS A 19 -10.90 -5.38 -6.10
C HIS A 19 -10.09 -6.65 -5.83
N GLU A 20 -8.89 -6.53 -5.25
CA GLU A 20 -8.05 -7.68 -4.95
C GLU A 20 -8.47 -8.26 -3.60
N THR A 21 -9.03 -9.48 -3.62
CA THR A 21 -9.36 -10.20 -2.39
C THR A 21 -8.05 -10.54 -1.68
N SER A 22 -7.90 -10.03 -0.46
CA SER A 22 -6.66 -10.16 0.27
C SER A 22 -6.93 -10.20 1.76
N LEU A 23 -6.03 -10.87 2.45
CA LEU A 23 -6.09 -11.10 3.89
C LEU A 23 -5.35 -9.97 4.63
N LEU A 24 -5.82 -9.62 5.83
CA LEU A 24 -5.18 -8.68 6.75
C LEU A 24 -3.73 -9.08 7.00
N ALA A 25 -3.48 -10.35 7.31
CA ALA A 25 -2.14 -10.85 7.60
C ALA A 25 -1.17 -10.67 6.42
N GLN A 26 -1.67 -10.73 5.18
CA GLN A 26 -0.83 -10.52 3.99
C GLN A 26 -0.51 -9.04 3.73
N ARG A 27 -1.37 -8.13 4.19
CA ARG A 27 -1.20 -6.69 4.00
C ARG A 27 -0.41 -6.03 5.12
N LEU A 28 -0.31 -6.66 6.30
CA LEU A 28 0.51 -6.16 7.40
C LEU A 28 1.99 -6.37 7.09
N THR A 29 2.71 -5.26 6.92
CA THR A 29 4.15 -5.25 6.59
C THR A 29 5.05 -5.15 7.81
N LEU A 30 4.55 -4.52 8.88
CA LEU A 30 5.19 -4.39 10.19
C LEU A 30 4.09 -4.17 11.22
N HIS A 31 4.06 -4.94 12.31
CA HIS A 31 3.09 -4.73 13.37
C HIS A 31 3.54 -5.39 14.68
N ASP A 32 2.89 -5.01 15.77
CA ASP A 32 3.04 -5.65 17.09
C ASP A 32 1.71 -6.22 17.62
N LEU A 33 0.72 -6.41 16.73
CA LEU A 33 -0.57 -7.05 17.09
C LEU A 33 -0.34 -8.40 17.80
N PRO A 34 -1.22 -8.78 18.75
CA PRO A 34 -1.20 -10.08 19.40
C PRO A 34 -1.10 -11.24 18.40
N ALA A 35 -0.28 -12.23 18.74
CA ALA A 35 -0.01 -13.37 17.87
C ALA A 35 -1.31 -14.10 17.48
N GLY A 36 -1.50 -14.38 16.19
CA GLY A 36 -2.68 -15.07 15.68
C GLY A 36 -3.92 -14.20 15.48
N LEU A 37 -3.89 -12.92 15.88
CA LEU A 37 -5.04 -12.01 15.78
C LEU A 37 -5.41 -11.74 14.32
N ALA A 38 -4.42 -11.43 13.48
CA ALA A 38 -4.66 -11.16 12.06
C ALA A 38 -5.22 -12.41 11.34
N GLU A 39 -4.67 -13.59 11.62
CA GLU A 39 -5.13 -14.86 11.07
C GLU A 39 -6.53 -15.23 11.57
N ALA A 40 -6.85 -14.94 12.83
CA ALA A 40 -8.18 -15.14 13.38
C ALA A 40 -9.20 -14.21 12.71
N TYR A 41 -8.84 -12.96 12.44
CA TYR A 41 -9.66 -12.03 11.68
C TYR A 41 -9.88 -12.53 10.25
N ASP A 42 -8.82 -12.99 9.59
CA ASP A 42 -8.85 -13.49 8.21
C ASP A 42 -9.72 -14.71 7.99
N LYS A 43 -9.80 -15.62 8.97
CA LYS A 43 -10.72 -16.79 8.93
C LYS A 43 -12.19 -16.41 8.78
N ARG A 44 -12.56 -15.17 9.11
CA ARG A 44 -13.92 -14.67 8.98
C ARG A 44 -14.18 -14.09 7.59
N HIS A 45 -13.15 -13.93 6.74
CA HIS A 45 -13.20 -13.40 5.37
C HIS A 45 -13.82 -11.99 5.24
N ARG A 46 -13.63 -11.12 6.24
CA ARG A 46 -14.36 -9.83 6.34
C ARG A 46 -13.54 -8.58 6.07
N PHE A 47 -12.28 -8.73 5.67
CA PHE A 47 -11.38 -7.58 5.50
C PHE A 47 -11.97 -6.52 4.55
N ASN A 48 -12.55 -6.93 3.42
CA ASN A 48 -13.16 -6.00 2.46
C ASN A 48 -14.53 -5.45 2.90
N ASP A 49 -15.16 -6.03 3.92
CA ASP A 49 -16.48 -5.60 4.40
C ASP A 49 -16.38 -4.49 5.46
N SER A 50 -15.23 -4.33 6.11
CA SER A 50 -15.00 -3.33 7.14
C SER A 50 -15.03 -1.91 6.59
N ASP A 51 -15.85 -1.05 7.19
CA ASP A 51 -15.94 0.36 6.81
C ASP A 51 -14.63 1.12 7.07
N LEU A 52 -13.89 0.72 8.11
CA LEU A 52 -12.54 1.23 8.38
C LEU A 52 -11.61 0.96 7.19
N PHE A 53 -11.58 -0.27 6.66
CA PHE A 53 -10.71 -0.58 5.51
C PHE A 53 -11.20 0.07 4.21
N LYS A 54 -12.52 0.14 3.98
CA LYS A 54 -13.10 0.85 2.83
C LYS A 54 -12.73 2.34 2.84
N SER A 55 -12.72 2.96 4.02
CA SER A 55 -12.38 4.38 4.16
C SER A 55 -11.00 4.73 3.57
N PHE A 56 -10.06 3.79 3.64
CA PHE A 56 -8.70 3.97 3.14
C PHE A 56 -8.66 4.10 1.62
N TYR A 57 -9.69 3.66 0.91
CA TYR A 57 -9.78 3.79 -0.54
C TYR A 57 -10.39 5.10 -0.99
N VAL A 58 -11.19 5.74 -0.14
CA VAL A 58 -11.93 6.98 -0.47
C VAL A 58 -11.34 8.25 0.14
N SER A 59 -10.40 8.12 1.08
CA SER A 59 -9.77 9.27 1.76
C SER A 59 -8.27 9.07 2.01
N THR A 60 -7.54 10.18 2.07
CA THR A 60 -6.15 10.25 2.55
C THR A 60 -6.02 11.06 3.85
N ILE A 61 -7.15 11.40 4.48
CA ILE A 61 -7.19 12.11 5.75
C ILE A 61 -7.02 11.11 6.89
N SER A 62 -6.25 11.51 7.90
CA SER A 62 -6.14 10.71 9.12
C SER A 62 -7.44 10.78 9.92
N THR A 63 -7.89 9.62 10.37
CA THR A 63 -9.20 9.43 11.00
C THR A 63 -9.05 8.64 12.28
N VAL A 64 -9.68 9.12 13.35
CA VAL A 64 -9.92 8.35 14.57
C VAL A 64 -11.22 7.58 14.40
N TRP A 65 -11.19 6.30 14.72
CA TRP A 65 -12.31 5.37 14.66
C TRP A 65 -12.60 4.92 16.08
N ARG A 66 -13.86 5.01 16.49
CA ARG A 66 -14.36 4.37 17.71
C ARG A 66 -15.56 3.51 17.39
N ASP A 67 -15.77 2.45 18.16
CA ASP A 67 -16.96 1.62 17.99
C ASP A 67 -18.28 2.41 18.20
N ARG A 68 -18.23 3.43 19.07
CA ARG A 68 -19.36 4.34 19.37
C ARG A 68 -19.83 5.18 18.18
N ASP A 69 -18.97 5.40 17.18
CA ASP A 69 -19.29 6.21 16.00
C ASP A 69 -20.24 5.48 15.03
N ARG A 70 -20.57 4.20 15.29
CA ARG A 70 -21.64 3.44 14.61
C ARG A 70 -23.03 4.06 14.74
N ALA A 71 -23.30 4.84 15.79
CA ALA A 71 -24.67 5.25 16.11
C ALA A 71 -25.33 6.16 15.07
N ALA A 72 -24.57 6.66 14.07
CA ALA A 72 -25.06 7.61 13.09
C ALA A 72 -25.48 7.01 11.73
N ASP A 73 -25.13 5.76 11.38
CA ASP A 73 -25.50 5.21 10.07
C ASP A 73 -25.99 3.76 10.12
N GLN A 74 -27.25 3.58 9.73
CA GLN A 74 -27.99 2.32 9.76
C GLN A 74 -27.50 1.42 8.61
N GLY A 75 -27.01 0.19 8.89
CA GLY A 75 -27.05 -0.83 7.82
C GLY A 75 -26.20 -2.08 7.91
N SER A 76 -25.07 -2.13 8.63
CA SER A 76 -24.24 -3.35 8.63
C SER A 76 -24.57 -4.29 9.81
N PRO A 77 -25.15 -5.49 9.58
CA PRO A 77 -25.52 -6.48 10.61
C PRO A 77 -24.29 -7.21 11.22
N HIS A 78 -23.12 -6.58 11.16
CA HIS A 78 -21.83 -7.22 11.37
C HIS A 78 -21.01 -6.43 12.39
N GLU A 79 -20.38 -7.15 13.31
CA GLU A 79 -19.44 -6.66 14.34
C GLU A 79 -18.31 -5.83 13.69
N SER A 80 -17.91 -4.71 14.29
CA SER A 80 -16.91 -3.81 13.70
C SER A 80 -15.52 -4.46 13.64
N PHE A 81 -14.57 -3.88 12.88
CA PHE A 81 -13.19 -4.38 12.93
C PHE A 81 -12.62 -4.30 14.35
N LEU A 82 -12.87 -3.17 15.02
CA LEU A 82 -12.44 -2.84 16.37
C LEU A 82 -12.97 -3.84 17.41
N ASP A 83 -14.28 -4.14 17.37
CA ASP A 83 -14.90 -5.17 18.21
C ASP A 83 -14.25 -6.54 18.00
N GLN A 84 -14.04 -6.92 16.73
CA GLN A 84 -13.52 -8.25 16.37
C GLN A 84 -12.07 -8.47 16.83
N ILE A 85 -11.29 -7.40 16.93
CA ILE A 85 -9.90 -7.45 17.41
C ILE A 85 -9.77 -7.08 18.88
N GLY A 86 -10.86 -6.62 19.53
CA GLY A 86 -10.92 -6.29 20.94
C GLY A 86 -10.25 -4.97 21.31
N PHE A 87 -10.39 -3.93 20.47
CA PHE A 87 -9.93 -2.57 20.80
C PHE A 87 -11.05 -1.55 20.64
N ASP A 88 -11.10 -0.55 21.51
CA ASP A 88 -12.13 0.51 21.48
C ASP A 88 -11.82 1.63 20.47
N MET A 89 -10.56 1.78 20.09
CA MET A 89 -10.09 2.85 19.21
C MET A 89 -9.08 2.38 18.15
N ALA A 90 -9.22 2.89 16.93
CA ALA A 90 -8.14 2.95 15.95
C ALA A 90 -7.85 4.38 15.50
N LEU A 91 -6.58 4.73 15.33
CA LEU A 91 -6.18 5.89 14.54
C LEU A 91 -5.50 5.42 13.26
N SER A 92 -6.07 5.78 12.12
CA SER A 92 -5.49 5.51 10.81
C SER A 92 -4.77 6.75 10.29
N VAL A 93 -3.49 6.61 9.93
CA VAL A 93 -2.68 7.64 9.28
C VAL A 93 -2.29 7.14 7.89
N PRO A 94 -2.95 7.61 6.82
CA PRO A 94 -2.55 7.28 5.45
C PRO A 94 -1.16 7.86 5.13
N VAL A 95 -0.27 7.03 4.61
CA VAL A 95 1.09 7.41 4.22
C VAL A 95 1.42 6.85 2.83
N HIS A 96 2.37 7.47 2.14
CA HIS A 96 2.74 7.08 0.79
C HIS A 96 4.24 6.87 0.70
N SER A 97 4.65 5.83 0.01
CA SER A 97 6.04 5.69 -0.39
C SER A 97 6.40 6.71 -1.47
N VAL A 98 7.71 6.93 -1.68
CA VAL A 98 8.21 7.71 -2.82
C VAL A 98 7.82 7.11 -4.18
N ALA A 99 7.46 5.83 -4.21
CA ALA A 99 6.94 5.14 -5.38
C ALA A 99 5.42 5.30 -5.54
N GLY A 100 4.74 6.11 -4.72
CA GLY A 100 3.29 6.30 -4.81
C GLY A 100 2.45 5.11 -4.29
N THR A 101 3.07 3.99 -3.89
CA THR A 101 2.37 2.92 -3.18
C THR A 101 1.79 3.45 -1.87
N ARG A 102 0.51 3.16 -1.64
CA ARG A 102 -0.27 3.63 -0.49
C ARG A 102 -0.13 2.66 0.68
N PHE A 103 0.06 3.20 1.86
CA PHE A 103 0.10 2.48 3.12
C PHE A 103 -0.77 3.20 4.15
N VAL A 104 -1.09 2.50 5.22
CA VAL A 104 -1.76 3.08 6.39
C VAL A 104 -0.98 2.65 7.62
N VAL A 105 -0.55 3.62 8.43
CA VAL A 105 -0.10 3.35 9.79
C VAL A 105 -1.34 3.35 10.68
N LEU A 106 -1.64 2.19 11.25
CA LEU A 106 -2.72 1.97 12.19
C LEU A 106 -2.15 1.99 13.60
N PHE A 107 -2.79 2.73 14.49
CA PHE A 107 -2.59 2.66 15.92
C PHE A 107 -3.87 2.13 16.56
N LEU A 108 -3.74 1.22 17.54
CA LEU A 108 -4.84 0.50 18.16
C LEU A 108 -4.69 0.49 19.67
N GLY A 109 -5.81 0.60 20.38
CA GLY A 109 -5.85 0.51 21.84
C GLY A 109 -7.15 1.01 22.42
N ASP A 110 -7.21 1.05 23.75
CA ASP A 110 -8.42 1.39 24.52
C ASP A 110 -8.37 2.80 25.14
N GLY A 111 -7.55 3.68 24.56
CA GLY A 111 -7.26 5.01 25.09
C GLY A 111 -8.41 6.03 25.06
N ASP A 112 -8.19 7.11 25.80
CA ASP A 112 -9.04 8.30 25.84
C ASP A 112 -9.05 9.08 24.51
N ASP A 113 -9.95 10.06 24.38
CA ASP A 113 -10.04 10.90 23.17
C ASP A 113 -8.74 11.66 22.92
N ILE A 114 -8.31 11.66 21.65
CA ILE A 114 -7.06 12.30 21.22
C ILE A 114 -7.34 13.76 20.90
N GLY A 115 -6.57 14.65 21.53
CA GLY A 115 -6.66 16.08 21.24
C GLY A 115 -6.15 16.41 19.84
N ARG A 116 -6.61 17.54 19.27
CA ARG A 116 -6.17 17.98 17.93
C ARG A 116 -4.64 18.13 17.81
N ALA A 117 -3.98 18.62 18.85
CA ALA A 117 -2.53 18.78 18.87
C ALA A 117 -1.81 17.42 18.82
N GLU A 118 -2.23 16.47 19.66
CA GLU A 118 -1.69 15.11 19.67
C GLU A 118 -1.92 14.40 18.34
N HIS A 119 -3.12 14.56 17.74
CA HIS A 119 -3.41 13.99 16.42
C HIS A 119 -2.45 14.49 15.35
N PHE A 120 -2.13 15.79 15.34
CA PHE A 120 -1.13 16.34 14.41
C PHE A 120 0.28 15.79 14.67
N GLU A 121 0.69 15.68 15.93
CA GLU A 121 1.99 15.10 16.29
C GLU A 121 2.10 13.65 15.81
N ILE A 122 1.09 12.82 16.10
CA ILE A 122 1.07 11.42 15.67
C ILE A 122 1.14 11.30 14.15
N CYS A 123 0.39 12.14 13.41
CA CYS A 123 0.45 12.12 11.95
C CYS A 123 1.84 12.46 11.42
N TYR A 124 2.50 13.47 12.01
CA TYR A 124 3.85 13.85 11.64
C TYR A 124 4.86 12.75 11.96
N GLU A 125 4.84 12.24 13.19
CA GLU A 125 5.74 11.16 13.63
C GLU A 125 5.54 9.89 12.80
N ALA A 126 4.29 9.49 12.52
CA ALA A 126 3.97 8.33 11.70
C ALA A 126 4.49 8.48 10.27
N THR A 127 4.37 9.69 9.68
CA THR A 127 4.91 9.97 8.34
C THR A 127 6.42 9.85 8.31
N CYS A 128 7.13 10.45 9.28
CA CYS A 128 8.58 10.36 9.38
C CYS A 128 9.07 8.94 9.64
N ALA A 129 8.42 8.22 10.56
CA ALA A 129 8.75 6.84 10.89
C ALA A 129 8.53 5.92 9.68
N PHE A 130 7.44 6.12 8.94
CA PHE A 130 7.17 5.37 7.72
C PHE A 130 8.21 5.64 6.63
N ASP A 131 8.59 6.89 6.36
CA ASP A 131 9.63 7.19 5.36
C ASP A 131 10.97 6.52 5.71
N TYR A 132 11.37 6.57 6.98
CA TYR A 132 12.56 5.86 7.46
C TYR A 132 12.45 4.34 7.25
N PHE A 133 11.33 3.75 7.70
CA PHE A 133 11.06 2.32 7.56
C PHE A 133 11.08 1.88 6.09
N TYR A 134 10.39 2.62 5.22
CA TYR A 134 10.31 2.30 3.80
C TYR A 134 11.69 2.30 3.15
N ARG A 135 12.52 3.32 3.40
CA ARG A 135 13.86 3.43 2.82
C ARG A 135 14.80 2.33 3.28
N GLN A 136 14.75 1.94 4.54
CA GLN A 136 15.68 0.96 5.11
C GLN A 136 15.26 -0.48 4.87
N VAL A 137 13.95 -0.76 4.88
CA VAL A 137 13.41 -2.13 4.91
C VAL A 137 12.75 -2.53 3.60
N LEU A 138 11.90 -1.67 3.02
CA LEU A 138 11.05 -2.03 1.89
C LEU A 138 11.64 -1.69 0.52
N ALA A 139 12.31 -0.54 0.38
CA ALA A 139 12.84 -0.05 -0.89
C ALA A 139 13.89 -0.99 -1.53
N ASN A 140 14.59 -1.79 -0.71
CA ASN A 140 15.58 -2.75 -1.18
C ASN A 140 14.98 -3.96 -1.94
N LYS A 141 13.65 -4.12 -1.98
CA LYS A 141 12.96 -5.19 -2.73
C LYS A 141 12.41 -4.76 -4.10
N ALA A 142 12.41 -3.46 -4.44
CA ALA A 142 11.59 -2.92 -5.52
C ALA A 142 12.17 -3.00 -6.96
N GLY A 143 13.24 -3.76 -7.19
CA GLY A 143 13.73 -4.03 -8.54
C GLY A 143 13.17 -5.35 -9.04
N MET A 144 12.19 -5.34 -9.96
CA MET A 144 11.63 -6.57 -10.57
C MET A 144 12.62 -7.34 -11.49
N GLY A 145 13.92 -7.21 -11.24
CA GLY A 145 14.99 -7.85 -12.02
C GLY A 145 15.22 -7.24 -13.40
N LEU A 146 14.64 -6.06 -13.69
CA LEU A 146 14.95 -5.31 -14.91
C LEU A 146 16.34 -4.67 -14.79
N THR A 147 17.12 -4.82 -15.85
CA THR A 147 18.39 -4.12 -16.03
C THR A 147 18.15 -2.63 -16.31
N PRO A 148 19.12 -1.74 -16.07
CA PRO A 148 18.99 -0.33 -16.40
C PRO A 148 18.56 -0.07 -17.86
N ARG A 149 19.06 -0.89 -18.78
CA ARG A 149 18.75 -0.80 -20.20
C ARG A 149 17.31 -1.22 -20.54
N GLU A 150 16.82 -2.26 -19.89
CA GLU A 150 15.43 -2.69 -20.03
C GLU A 150 14.47 -1.64 -19.47
N THR A 151 14.79 -1.03 -18.32
CA THR A 151 14.00 0.06 -17.75
C THR A 151 14.00 1.30 -18.65
N GLU A 152 15.13 1.66 -19.25
CA GLU A 152 15.23 2.77 -20.20
C GLU A 152 14.34 2.54 -21.44
N ILE A 153 14.41 1.35 -22.05
CA ILE A 153 13.57 0.99 -23.20
C ILE A 153 12.08 1.03 -22.82
N LEU A 154 11.72 0.44 -21.67
CA LEU A 154 10.37 0.42 -21.15
C LEU A 154 9.78 1.83 -20.94
N ARG A 155 10.59 2.80 -20.46
CA ARG A 155 10.17 4.21 -20.35
C ARG A 155 9.84 4.83 -21.71
N TRP A 156 10.65 4.60 -22.73
CA TRP A 156 10.32 5.13 -24.05
C TRP A 156 9.07 4.48 -24.65
N ILE A 157 8.83 3.20 -24.36
CA ILE A 157 7.58 2.53 -24.71
C ILE A 157 6.37 3.21 -24.01
N SER A 158 6.48 3.60 -22.73
CA SER A 158 5.37 4.28 -22.03
C SER A 158 5.07 5.68 -22.59
N TYR A 159 6.07 6.37 -23.15
CA TYR A 159 5.88 7.61 -23.91
C TYR A 159 5.31 7.39 -25.33
N GLY A 160 4.96 6.15 -25.70
CA GLY A 160 4.35 5.82 -26.99
C GLY A 160 5.33 5.74 -28.16
N LYS A 161 6.64 5.60 -27.90
CA LYS A 161 7.65 5.50 -28.97
C LYS A 161 7.62 4.13 -29.67
N THR A 162 7.80 4.17 -30.98
CA THR A 162 7.97 2.99 -31.83
C THR A 162 9.36 2.36 -31.63
N ALA A 163 9.52 1.09 -32.02
CA ALA A 163 10.80 0.40 -31.83
C ALA A 163 11.96 1.06 -32.59
N SER A 164 11.67 1.63 -33.76
CA SER A 164 12.63 2.39 -34.57
C SER A 164 13.02 3.74 -33.95
N GLU A 165 12.06 4.47 -33.38
CA GLU A 165 12.36 5.70 -32.61
C GLU A 165 13.20 5.40 -31.36
N ILE A 166 12.85 4.34 -30.62
CA ILE A 166 13.60 3.92 -29.43
C ILE A 166 15.02 3.53 -29.81
N ALA A 167 15.17 2.76 -30.89
CA ALA A 167 16.47 2.33 -31.41
C ALA A 167 17.38 3.53 -31.71
N LEU A 168 16.81 4.60 -32.30
CA LEU A 168 17.52 5.85 -32.53
C LEU A 168 17.91 6.56 -31.22
N ILE A 169 16.97 6.69 -30.28
CA ILE A 169 17.19 7.38 -29.00
C ILE A 169 18.29 6.69 -28.18
N VAL A 170 18.24 5.36 -28.10
CA VAL A 170 19.17 4.58 -27.26
C VAL A 170 20.41 4.08 -28.04
N SER A 171 20.54 4.42 -29.32
CA SER A 171 21.69 4.04 -30.18
C SER A 171 21.92 2.51 -30.31
N VAL A 172 20.87 1.76 -30.63
CA VAL A 172 20.94 0.31 -30.94
C VAL A 172 20.10 -0.01 -32.18
N SER A 173 20.10 -1.27 -32.63
CA SER A 173 19.21 -1.69 -33.71
C SER A 173 17.77 -1.89 -33.23
N GLU A 174 16.79 -1.74 -34.13
CA GLU A 174 15.39 -2.05 -33.84
C GLU A 174 15.21 -3.52 -33.39
N HIS A 175 16.00 -4.43 -33.96
CA HIS A 175 16.03 -5.83 -33.53
C HIS A 175 16.45 -5.98 -32.06
N THR A 176 17.47 -5.22 -31.62
CA THR A 176 17.90 -5.19 -30.22
C THR A 176 16.80 -4.66 -29.30
N VAL A 177 16.08 -3.60 -29.70
CA VAL A 177 14.94 -3.07 -28.93
C VAL A 177 13.84 -4.13 -28.81
N ASN A 178 13.51 -4.83 -29.89
CA ASN A 178 12.50 -5.89 -29.88
C ASN A 178 12.92 -7.08 -29.00
N SER A 179 14.21 -7.44 -28.99
CA SER A 179 14.76 -8.47 -28.10
C SER A 179 14.64 -8.09 -26.61
N HIS A 180 15.00 -6.85 -26.25
CA HIS A 180 14.79 -6.34 -24.90
C HIS A 180 13.30 -6.30 -24.54
N THR A 181 12.44 -5.86 -25.45
CA THR A 181 10.98 -5.83 -25.27
C THR A 181 10.44 -7.21 -24.95
N ALA A 182 10.86 -8.25 -25.68
CA ALA A 182 10.47 -9.64 -25.41
C ALA A 182 10.95 -10.12 -24.04
N THR A 183 12.17 -9.72 -23.64
CA THR A 183 12.72 -10.05 -22.31
C THR A 183 11.93 -9.36 -21.20
N ILE A 184 11.56 -8.09 -21.37
CA ILE A 184 10.72 -7.34 -20.42
C ILE A 184 9.34 -7.98 -20.29
N LEU A 185 8.70 -8.33 -21.40
CA LEU A 185 7.40 -9.03 -21.39
C LEU A 185 7.47 -10.31 -20.55
N LYS A 186 8.53 -11.09 -20.74
CA LYS A 186 8.76 -12.33 -19.99
C LYS A 186 9.02 -12.08 -18.51
N LYS A 187 9.87 -11.10 -18.17
CA LYS A 187 10.19 -10.75 -16.78
C LYS A 187 8.98 -10.21 -16.02
N LEU A 188 8.12 -9.44 -16.71
CA LEU A 188 6.90 -8.89 -16.15
C LEU A 188 5.70 -9.83 -16.27
N ASP A 189 5.84 -11.04 -16.83
CA ASP A 189 4.73 -11.98 -17.03
C ASP A 189 3.49 -11.33 -17.68
N VAL A 190 3.70 -10.69 -18.83
CA VAL A 190 2.65 -10.04 -19.64
C VAL A 190 2.83 -10.37 -21.12
N VAL A 191 1.75 -10.28 -21.91
CA VAL A 191 1.76 -10.75 -23.31
C VAL A 191 1.86 -9.64 -24.35
N ASN A 192 1.67 -8.37 -23.99
CA ASN A 192 1.76 -7.26 -24.93
C ASN A 192 2.30 -5.96 -24.30
N ARG A 193 2.71 -5.02 -25.16
CA ARG A 193 3.31 -3.73 -24.74
C ARG A 193 2.38 -2.90 -23.87
N THR A 194 1.09 -2.90 -24.14
CA THR A 194 0.12 -2.13 -23.34
C THR A 194 0.01 -2.68 -21.92
N GLN A 195 -0.10 -4.00 -21.76
CA GLN A 195 -0.07 -4.67 -20.46
C GLN A 195 1.26 -4.47 -19.75
N MET A 196 2.37 -4.48 -20.50
CA MET A 196 3.71 -4.19 -19.98
C MET A 196 3.77 -2.81 -19.36
N VAL A 197 3.32 -1.77 -20.09
CA VAL A 197 3.28 -0.39 -19.58
C VAL A 197 2.33 -0.28 -18.39
N ALA A 198 1.12 -0.84 -18.49
CA ALA A 198 0.15 -0.80 -17.39
C ALA A 198 0.69 -1.48 -16.12
N LYS A 199 1.32 -2.65 -16.25
CA LYS A 199 1.95 -3.36 -15.12
C LYS A 199 3.17 -2.60 -14.62
N ALA A 200 4.01 -2.08 -15.49
CA ALA A 200 5.18 -1.31 -15.10
C ALA A 200 4.82 -0.02 -14.33
N ILE A 201 3.72 0.64 -14.69
CA ILE A 201 3.19 1.80 -13.95
C ILE A 201 2.59 1.33 -12.62
N ARG A 202 1.74 0.29 -12.62
CA ARG A 202 1.10 -0.22 -11.40
C ARG A 202 2.12 -0.70 -10.35
N GLU A 203 3.17 -1.36 -10.81
CA GLU A 203 4.27 -1.86 -10.00
C GLU A 203 5.42 -0.85 -9.86
N GLN A 204 5.24 0.37 -10.37
CA GLN A 204 6.11 1.54 -10.17
C GLN A 204 7.57 1.32 -10.64
N ILE A 205 7.75 0.52 -11.68
CA ILE A 205 9.02 0.39 -12.42
C ILE A 205 9.30 1.68 -13.20
N ILE A 206 8.24 2.30 -13.74
CA ILE A 206 8.28 3.54 -14.52
C ILE A 206 7.14 4.47 -14.07
N GLN A 207 7.33 5.77 -14.30
CA GLN A 207 6.38 6.83 -13.96
C GLN A 207 5.52 7.23 -15.17
#